data_AF-A0A8H3J4E8-F1
#
_entry.id   AF-A0A8H3J4E8-F1
#
_cell.length_a   1.000
_cell.length_b   1.000
_cell.length_c   1.000
_cell.angle_alpha   90.00
_cell.angle_beta   90.00
_cell.angle_gamma   90.00
#
_symmetry.space_group_name_H-M   'P 1'
#
loop_
_entity.id
_entity.type
_entity.pdbx_description
1 polymer ?
#
loop_
_entity_poly.entity_id
_entity_poly.type
_entity_poly.pdbx_seq_one_letter_code
_entity_poly.pdbx_strand_id
1 'polypeptide(L)'
;MDIDCDGIQKGGDGRCGSSTDTQSQTAFQGQIPGNVIKDLNANIHPYVVFGNYGDYSPTFDPKAHGIKPLSVMAVVCGDKLIYGVWGDTNGDDAEYPLVGEASLSLATACYGHSVNGNNGHDGTDVLYVAFTGDEAVPGKSANWKADNYDDFEASIQTLGDKLIKRLS
;
A
#
# COMPACT_ATOMS: atom_id res chain seq x y z
N MET A 1 8.43 -6.08 6.72
CA MET A 1 7.32 -5.81 5.79
C MET A 1 6.28 -6.87 6.06
N ASP A 2 5.35 -6.56 6.94
CA ASP A 2 4.20 -7.41 7.20
C ASP A 2 3.16 -7.23 6.10
N ILE A 3 2.22 -8.18 6.03
CA ILE A 3 1.24 -8.25 4.95
C ILE A 3 -0.09 -7.71 5.44
N ASP A 4 -0.47 -6.57 4.87
CA ASP A 4 -1.80 -6.02 5.04
C ASP A 4 -2.74 -6.68 4.04
N CYS A 5 -3.84 -7.21 4.55
CA CYS A 5 -4.85 -7.91 3.77
C CYS A 5 -6.20 -7.18 3.78
N ASP A 6 -6.22 -5.89 4.10
CA ASP A 6 -7.43 -5.11 4.28
C ASP A 6 -8.11 -4.72 2.95
N GLY A 7 -9.35 -4.25 3.06
CA GLY A 7 -10.17 -3.87 1.91
C GLY A 7 -10.96 -5.03 1.29
N ILE A 8 -10.93 -5.15 -0.04
CA ILE A 8 -11.69 -6.16 -0.78
C ILE A 8 -11.10 -7.56 -0.54
N GLN A 9 -11.84 -8.35 0.23
CA GLN A 9 -11.49 -9.74 0.60
C GLN A 9 -11.76 -10.81 -0.49
N LYS A 10 -12.21 -10.42 -1.69
CA LYS A 10 -12.60 -11.34 -2.77
C LYS A 10 -11.65 -11.26 -3.96
N GLY A 11 -11.49 -12.36 -4.69
CA GLY A 11 -10.77 -12.37 -5.98
C GLY A 11 -9.26 -12.55 -5.89
N GLY A 12 -8.78 -13.13 -4.78
CA GLY A 12 -7.36 -13.45 -4.56
C GLY A 12 -7.00 -14.93 -4.73
N ASP A 13 -5.73 -15.27 -4.49
CA ASP A 13 -5.22 -16.64 -4.53
C ASP A 13 -5.30 -17.39 -3.18
N GLY A 14 -5.93 -16.77 -2.18
CA GLY A 14 -6.18 -17.36 -0.87
C GLY A 14 -5.09 -17.13 0.17
N ARG A 15 -3.94 -16.52 -0.19
CA ARG A 15 -2.84 -16.29 0.77
C ARG A 15 -3.20 -15.32 1.89
N CYS A 16 -4.11 -14.37 1.65
CA CYS A 16 -4.66 -13.54 2.72
C CYS A 16 -5.55 -14.31 3.71
N GLY A 17 -6.09 -15.47 3.33
CA GLY A 17 -6.95 -16.28 4.22
C GLY A 17 -6.23 -16.90 5.41
N SER A 18 -4.90 -16.75 5.50
CA SER A 18 -4.14 -17.10 6.70
C SER A 18 -4.23 -16.01 7.76
N SER A 19 -4.40 -14.74 7.39
CA SER A 19 -4.47 -13.64 8.35
C SER A 19 -5.67 -13.77 9.28
N THR A 20 -5.42 -13.56 10.58
CA THR A 20 -6.46 -13.41 11.60
C THR A 20 -6.75 -11.96 11.93
N ASP A 21 -6.00 -11.05 11.32
CA ASP A 21 -6.05 -9.61 11.53
C ASP A 21 -6.31 -8.95 10.17
N THR A 22 -7.60 -8.84 9.83
CA THR A 22 -8.05 -8.24 8.57
C THR A 22 -9.28 -7.41 8.80
N GLN A 23 -9.35 -6.26 8.16
CA GLN A 23 -10.52 -5.42 8.08
C GLN A 23 -11.17 -5.47 6.69
N SER A 24 -12.48 -5.25 6.66
CA SER A 24 -13.25 -5.24 5.40
C SER A 24 -13.07 -3.97 4.56
N GLN A 25 -12.23 -3.04 5.01
CA GLN A 25 -12.02 -1.73 4.41
C GLN A 25 -10.59 -1.25 4.64
N THR A 26 -10.05 -0.48 3.71
CA THR A 26 -8.81 0.29 3.95
C THR A 26 -9.13 1.69 4.47
N ALA A 27 -8.15 2.40 5.04
CA ALA A 27 -8.33 3.77 5.56
C ALA A 27 -8.87 4.77 4.52
N PHE A 28 -8.65 4.53 3.22
CA PHE A 28 -9.09 5.42 2.15
C PHE A 28 -10.23 4.88 1.30
N GLN A 29 -10.98 3.92 1.85
CA GLN A 29 -12.27 3.54 1.28
C GLN A 29 -13.11 4.78 0.93
N GLY A 30 -13.68 4.79 -0.27
CA GLY A 30 -14.54 5.88 -0.76
C GLY A 30 -13.79 7.16 -1.20
N GLN A 31 -12.46 7.21 -1.08
CA GLN A 31 -11.65 8.28 -1.68
C GLN A 31 -11.16 7.93 -3.09
N ILE A 32 -11.40 6.70 -3.54
CA ILE A 32 -11.05 6.25 -4.89
C ILE A 32 -11.85 7.05 -5.93
N PRO A 33 -11.17 7.74 -6.87
CA PRO A 33 -11.81 8.66 -7.81
C PRO A 33 -12.99 8.04 -8.58
N GLY A 34 -14.15 8.67 -8.47
CA GLY A 34 -15.35 8.27 -9.19
C GLY A 34 -16.03 7.00 -8.68
N ASN A 35 -15.62 6.48 -7.51
CA ASN A 35 -16.19 5.28 -6.88
C ASN A 35 -16.25 4.08 -7.84
N VAL A 36 -15.21 3.95 -8.67
CA VAL A 36 -15.12 2.94 -9.73
C VAL A 36 -14.92 1.53 -9.19
N ILE A 37 -14.36 1.43 -7.97
CA ILE A 37 -14.31 0.26 -7.12
C ILE A 37 -14.73 0.69 -5.70
N LYS A 38 -15.18 -0.27 -4.89
CA LYS A 38 -15.58 0.01 -3.50
C LYS A 38 -14.38 0.38 -2.63
N ASP A 39 -13.28 -0.34 -2.81
CA ASP A 39 -12.07 -0.25 -2.00
C ASP A 39 -10.89 -0.89 -2.74
N LEU A 40 -9.67 -0.73 -2.21
CA LEU A 40 -8.49 -1.45 -2.68
C LEU A 40 -8.63 -2.96 -2.43
N ASN A 41 -7.91 -3.75 -3.20
CA ASN A 41 -7.85 -5.20 -3.07
C ASN A 41 -6.40 -5.61 -2.88
N ALA A 42 -6.04 -6.20 -1.74
CA ALA A 42 -4.67 -6.57 -1.41
C ALA A 42 -3.98 -7.47 -2.45
N ASN A 43 -4.76 -8.27 -3.21
CA ASN A 43 -4.25 -9.17 -4.24
C ASN A 43 -3.96 -8.48 -5.58
N ILE A 44 -4.45 -7.26 -5.80
CA ILE A 44 -4.40 -6.55 -7.08
C ILE A 44 -3.68 -5.22 -6.93
N HIS A 45 -3.99 -4.46 -5.89
CA HIS A 45 -3.54 -3.09 -5.71
C HIS A 45 -2.29 -3.10 -4.82
N PRO A 46 -1.09 -2.79 -5.33
CA PRO A 46 0.05 -2.51 -4.49
C PRO A 46 -0.23 -1.27 -3.65
N TYR A 47 -0.30 -1.45 -2.35
CA TYR A 47 -0.43 -0.35 -1.41
C TYR A 47 0.43 -0.56 -0.17
N VAL A 48 0.69 0.55 0.52
CA VAL A 48 1.49 0.62 1.74
C VAL A 48 0.60 1.12 2.88
N VAL A 49 0.78 0.51 4.05
CA VAL A 49 0.25 1.01 5.32
C VAL A 49 1.24 2.04 5.85
N PHE A 50 0.85 3.32 5.80
CA PHE A 50 1.74 4.42 6.10
C PHE A 50 1.08 5.43 7.03
N GLY A 51 1.80 5.80 8.09
CA GLY A 51 1.20 6.52 9.20
C GLY A 51 0.47 5.61 10.15
N ASN A 52 0.25 6.15 11.34
CA ASN A 52 -0.35 5.43 12.45
C ASN A 52 -1.06 6.44 13.39
N TYR A 53 -2.23 6.06 13.91
CA TYR A 53 -3.00 6.85 14.88
C TYR A 53 -3.42 6.01 16.09
N GLY A 54 -3.66 6.66 17.24
CA GLY A 54 -4.15 6.01 18.47
C GLY A 54 -3.57 6.61 19.75
N ASP A 55 -3.82 5.95 20.89
CA ASP A 55 -3.33 6.36 22.22
C ASP A 55 -1.97 5.75 22.56
N TYR A 56 -0.97 6.04 21.73
CA TYR A 56 0.43 5.62 21.90
C TYR A 56 1.39 6.68 21.38
N SER A 57 2.70 6.48 21.61
CA SER A 57 3.74 7.40 21.15
C SER A 57 4.99 6.66 20.68
N PRO A 58 5.58 7.05 19.54
CA PRO A 58 5.15 8.15 18.67
C PRO A 58 4.00 7.75 17.72
N THR A 59 3.16 8.73 17.35
CA THR A 59 2.27 8.67 16.18
C THR A 59 2.86 9.47 15.03
N PHE A 60 2.47 9.13 13.81
CA PHE A 60 2.91 9.77 12.58
C PHE A 60 1.71 9.97 11.66
N ASP A 61 1.33 11.24 11.43
CA ASP A 61 0.33 11.62 10.44
C ASP A 61 1.03 12.08 9.14
N PRO A 62 0.99 11.28 8.06
CA PRO A 62 1.59 11.69 6.79
C PRO A 62 1.00 12.97 6.21
N LYS A 63 -0.26 13.31 6.52
CA LYS A 63 -0.93 14.52 6.02
C LYS A 63 -0.28 15.77 6.60
N ALA A 64 0.17 15.74 7.84
CA ALA A 64 0.91 16.83 8.48
C ALA A 64 2.23 17.15 7.74
N HIS A 65 2.75 16.19 6.96
CA HIS A 65 3.95 16.33 6.14
C HIS A 65 3.64 16.55 4.65
N GLY A 66 2.39 16.87 4.30
CA GLY A 66 1.99 17.23 2.92
C GLY A 66 1.81 16.03 2.00
N ILE A 67 1.72 14.81 2.54
CA ILE A 67 1.45 13.59 1.80
C ILE A 67 -0.06 13.41 1.72
N LYS A 68 -0.57 13.03 0.55
CA LYS A 68 -2.02 12.96 0.29
C LYS A 68 -2.49 11.51 0.26
N PRO A 69 -3.69 11.18 0.78
CA PRO A 69 -4.28 9.85 0.60
C PRO A 69 -4.19 9.38 -0.86
N LEU A 70 -3.90 8.10 -1.06
CA LEU A 70 -3.73 7.48 -2.39
C LEU A 70 -2.56 8.05 -3.21
N SER A 71 -1.66 8.83 -2.62
CA SER A 71 -0.41 9.23 -3.31
C SER A 71 0.40 8.01 -3.68
N VAL A 72 1.06 8.07 -4.83
CA VAL A 72 2.08 7.07 -5.20
C VAL A 72 3.18 7.08 -4.14
N MET A 73 3.65 5.89 -3.79
CA MET A 73 4.82 5.63 -2.97
C MET A 73 5.78 4.74 -3.75
N ALA A 74 7.07 4.95 -3.57
CA ALA A 74 8.11 4.06 -4.07
C ALA A 74 8.59 3.14 -2.94
N VAL A 75 8.73 1.85 -3.25
CA VAL A 75 9.22 0.84 -2.33
C VAL A 75 10.42 0.15 -2.96
N VAL A 76 11.57 0.18 -2.28
CA VAL A 76 12.75 -0.58 -2.66
C VAL A 76 12.82 -1.83 -1.78
N CYS A 77 12.72 -3.00 -2.40
CA CYS A 77 12.64 -4.29 -1.73
C CYS A 77 13.10 -5.40 -2.69
N GLY A 78 13.77 -6.44 -2.20
CA GLY A 78 14.17 -7.59 -3.01
C GLY A 78 14.91 -7.22 -4.30
N ASP A 79 15.82 -6.24 -4.23
CA ASP A 79 16.58 -5.66 -5.35
C ASP A 79 15.73 -5.04 -6.47
N LYS A 80 14.49 -4.65 -6.17
CA LYS A 80 13.54 -4.03 -7.10
C LYS A 80 13.09 -2.67 -6.58
N LEU A 81 12.68 -1.80 -7.50
CA LEU A 81 11.88 -0.62 -7.23
C LEU A 81 10.45 -0.92 -7.67
N ILE A 82 9.51 -0.81 -6.75
CA ILE A 82 8.08 -1.06 -6.97
C ILE A 82 7.30 0.18 -6.60
N TYR A 83 6.31 0.54 -7.42
CA TYR A 83 5.37 1.59 -7.07
C TYR A 83 4.09 1.00 -6.48
N GLY A 84 3.60 1.65 -5.42
CA GLY A 84 2.29 1.41 -4.86
C GLY A 84 1.62 2.73 -4.53
N VAL A 85 0.51 2.69 -3.81
CA VAL A 85 -0.12 3.88 -3.24
C VAL A 85 -0.10 3.83 -1.72
N TRP A 86 -0.14 4.99 -1.08
CA TRP A 86 -0.54 5.07 0.32
C TRP A 86 -2.02 4.68 0.40
N GLY A 87 -2.28 3.42 0.76
CA GLY A 87 -3.63 2.83 0.74
C GLY A 87 -4.25 2.70 2.11
N ASP A 88 -3.42 2.51 3.14
CA ASP A 88 -3.91 2.30 4.51
C ASP A 88 -3.10 3.04 5.57
N THR A 89 -3.59 3.02 6.80
CA THR A 89 -2.98 3.61 7.99
C THR A 89 -3.23 2.72 9.19
N ASN A 90 -2.21 2.49 10.03
CA ASN A 90 -2.35 1.57 11.15
C ASN A 90 -3.10 2.21 12.34
N GLY A 91 -4.01 1.45 12.96
CA GLY A 91 -4.86 1.84 14.08
C GLY A 91 -4.38 1.30 15.43
N ASP A 92 -5.12 1.54 16.51
CA ASP A 92 -4.82 1.09 17.87
C ASP A 92 -5.38 -0.31 18.22
N ASP A 93 -5.63 -1.13 17.21
CA ASP A 93 -6.24 -2.45 17.32
C ASP A 93 -5.27 -3.59 17.65
N ALA A 94 -3.95 -3.32 17.67
CA ALA A 94 -2.90 -4.28 18.01
C ALA A 94 -1.91 -3.78 19.09
N GLU A 95 -1.03 -4.67 19.58
CA GLU A 95 -0.04 -4.36 20.65
C GLU A 95 0.91 -3.23 20.26
N TYR A 96 1.29 -3.14 18.97
CA TYR A 96 2.07 -2.05 18.42
C TYR A 96 1.54 -1.63 17.04
N PRO A 97 1.14 -0.37 16.88
CA PRO A 97 0.63 0.18 15.63
C PRO A 97 1.80 0.64 14.75
N LEU A 98 2.43 -0.33 14.12
CA LEU A 98 3.64 -0.13 13.31
C LEU A 98 3.29 0.36 11.91
N VAL A 99 4.28 0.93 11.22
CA VAL A 99 4.14 1.37 9.82
C VAL A 99 5.06 0.53 8.94
N GLY A 100 4.79 0.51 7.63
CA GLY A 100 5.60 -0.26 6.69
C GLY A 100 5.10 -1.68 6.46
N GLU A 101 3.81 -1.94 6.71
CA GLU A 101 3.14 -3.09 6.12
C GLU A 101 2.82 -2.79 4.64
N ALA A 102 2.62 -3.84 3.86
CA ALA A 102 2.31 -3.72 2.46
C ALA A 102 1.25 -4.73 2.05
N SER A 103 0.48 -4.39 1.01
CA SER A 103 -0.49 -5.31 0.45
C SER A 103 0.17 -6.59 -0.06
N LEU A 104 -0.58 -7.69 -0.04
CA LEU A 104 -0.10 -8.99 -0.53
C LEU A 104 0.50 -8.90 -1.94
N SER A 105 -0.08 -8.12 -2.84
CA SER A 105 0.41 -7.94 -4.21
C SER A 105 1.76 -7.22 -4.27
N LEU A 106 1.96 -6.16 -3.48
CA LEU A 106 3.23 -5.45 -3.38
C LEU A 106 4.33 -6.37 -2.82
N ALA A 107 4.04 -7.06 -1.71
CA ALA A 107 5.00 -7.98 -1.11
C ALA A 107 5.31 -9.19 -2.01
N THR A 108 4.31 -9.68 -2.75
CA THR A 108 4.51 -10.73 -3.77
C THR A 108 5.44 -10.25 -4.87
N ALA A 109 5.31 -9.00 -5.31
CA ALA A 109 6.20 -8.44 -6.32
C ALA A 109 7.65 -8.29 -5.80
N CYS A 110 7.84 -7.98 -4.53
CA CYS A 110 9.16 -7.96 -3.88
C CYS A 110 9.76 -9.38 -3.79
N TYR A 111 9.05 -10.30 -3.12
CA TYR A 111 9.62 -11.53 -2.55
C TYR A 111 9.00 -12.84 -3.10
N GLY A 112 8.05 -12.75 -4.03
CA GLY A 112 7.39 -13.89 -4.63
C GLY A 112 6.31 -14.52 -3.74
N HIS A 113 5.90 -15.74 -4.06
CA HIS A 113 4.74 -16.39 -3.44
C HIS A 113 4.99 -16.98 -2.04
N SER A 114 6.19 -16.80 -1.46
CA SER A 114 6.46 -17.23 -0.09
C SER A 114 5.72 -16.38 0.94
N VAL A 115 5.37 -15.14 0.60
CA VAL A 115 4.61 -14.25 1.50
C VAL A 115 3.12 -14.60 1.52
N ASN A 116 2.49 -14.43 2.68
CA ASN A 116 1.06 -14.60 2.90
C ASN A 116 0.60 -13.75 4.10
N GLY A 117 -0.70 -13.77 4.41
CA GLY A 117 -1.27 -12.95 5.50
C GLY A 117 -0.63 -13.12 6.88
N ASN A 118 0.07 -14.22 7.14
CA ASN A 118 0.82 -14.45 8.40
C ASN A 118 2.34 -14.59 8.19
N ASN A 119 2.84 -14.35 6.98
CA ASN A 119 4.25 -14.52 6.64
C ASN A 119 4.71 -13.37 5.76
N GLY A 120 5.25 -12.33 6.40
CA GLY A 120 5.87 -11.20 5.74
C GLY A 120 7.36 -11.42 5.46
N HIS A 121 8.11 -10.32 5.47
CA HIS A 121 9.56 -10.30 5.34
C HIS A 121 10.21 -9.56 6.51
N ASP A 122 11.06 -10.25 7.27
CA ASP A 122 11.69 -9.75 8.51
C ASP A 122 12.97 -8.93 8.28
N GLY A 123 13.49 -8.90 7.06
CA GLY A 123 14.74 -8.18 6.76
C GLY A 123 14.59 -6.67 6.91
N THR A 124 15.65 -6.03 7.43
CA THR A 124 15.75 -4.56 7.55
C THR A 124 16.30 -3.91 6.28
N ASP A 125 15.87 -4.40 5.12
CA ASP A 125 16.35 -4.05 3.78
C ASP A 125 15.24 -3.46 2.88
N VAL A 126 14.13 -3.04 3.48
CA VAL A 126 13.02 -2.38 2.78
C VAL A 126 13.07 -0.87 3.01
N LEU A 127 13.01 -0.09 1.93
CA LEU A 127 12.91 1.36 1.97
C LEU A 127 11.57 1.81 1.38
N TYR A 128 10.81 2.59 2.15
CA TYR A 128 9.59 3.26 1.71
C TYR A 128 9.87 4.75 1.47
N VAL A 129 9.47 5.26 0.31
CA VAL A 129 9.62 6.67 -0.06
C VAL A 129 8.25 7.23 -0.42
N ALA A 130 7.77 8.14 0.42
CA ALA A 130 6.55 8.90 0.16
C ALA A 130 6.87 10.23 -0.52
N PHE A 131 6.01 10.65 -1.42
CA PHE A 131 6.14 11.93 -2.12
C PHE A 131 5.09 12.93 -1.62
N THR A 132 5.53 14.15 -1.35
CA THR A 132 4.65 15.26 -0.94
C THR A 132 3.97 15.90 -2.15
N GLY A 133 2.79 16.49 -1.92
CA GLY A 133 2.11 17.33 -2.91
C GLY A 133 0.99 16.62 -3.68
N ASP A 134 0.06 17.39 -4.22
CA ASP A 134 -1.10 16.85 -4.95
C ASP A 134 -0.68 16.14 -6.26
N GLU A 135 0.49 16.48 -6.80
CA GLU A 135 1.05 15.84 -7.98
C GLU A 135 1.44 14.38 -7.75
N ALA A 136 1.56 13.94 -6.50
CA ALA A 136 1.84 12.54 -6.16
C ALA A 136 0.58 11.65 -6.26
N VAL A 137 -0.62 12.25 -6.31
CA VAL A 137 -1.87 11.51 -6.39
C VAL A 137 -2.17 11.17 -7.86
N PRO A 138 -2.26 9.89 -8.26
CA PRO A 138 -2.54 9.53 -9.65
C PRO A 138 -3.98 9.90 -10.05
N GLY A 139 -4.89 10.03 -9.08
CA GLY A 139 -6.27 10.42 -9.35
C GLY A 139 -6.92 9.46 -10.36
N LYS A 140 -7.63 9.99 -11.35
CA LYS A 140 -8.33 9.17 -12.36
C LYS A 140 -7.41 8.49 -13.37
N SER A 141 -6.10 8.78 -13.39
CA SER A 141 -5.18 8.15 -14.35
C SER A 141 -4.76 6.74 -13.95
N ALA A 142 -4.82 6.40 -12.65
CA ALA A 142 -4.61 5.03 -12.21
C ALA A 142 -5.75 4.12 -12.66
N ASN A 143 -5.41 2.89 -13.03
CA ASN A 143 -6.35 1.85 -13.40
C ASN A 143 -6.93 1.17 -12.16
N TRP A 144 -7.74 1.88 -11.39
CA TRP A 144 -8.39 1.35 -10.17
C TRP A 144 -9.30 0.14 -10.41
N LYS A 145 -9.62 -0.18 -11.67
CA LYS A 145 -10.42 -1.35 -12.06
C LYS A 145 -9.55 -2.48 -12.64
N ALA A 146 -8.23 -2.41 -12.46
CA ALA A 146 -7.32 -3.45 -12.90
C ALA A 146 -7.75 -4.81 -12.36
N ASP A 147 -7.61 -5.85 -13.19
CA ASP A 147 -7.94 -7.22 -12.81
C ASP A 147 -6.77 -7.93 -12.13
N ASN A 148 -5.57 -7.35 -12.19
CA ASN A 148 -4.33 -7.92 -11.65
C ASN A 148 -3.31 -6.82 -11.28
N TYR A 149 -2.27 -7.23 -10.56
CA TYR A 149 -1.17 -6.37 -10.11
C TYR A 149 -0.46 -5.65 -11.26
N ASP A 150 -0.09 -6.37 -12.31
CA ASP A 150 0.71 -5.80 -13.41
C ASP A 150 -0.05 -4.65 -14.10
N ASP A 151 -1.35 -4.82 -14.35
CA ASP A 151 -2.20 -3.80 -14.97
C ASP A 151 -2.38 -2.57 -14.08
N PHE A 152 -2.42 -2.73 -12.75
CA PHE A 152 -2.50 -1.60 -11.83
C PHE A 152 -1.16 -0.88 -11.73
N GLU A 153 -0.07 -1.61 -11.48
CA GLU A 153 1.26 -1.02 -11.29
C GLU A 153 1.71 -0.27 -12.54
N ALA A 154 1.55 -0.86 -13.72
CA ALA A 154 1.86 -0.20 -15.00
C ALA A 154 1.09 1.12 -15.18
N SER A 155 -0.12 1.22 -14.64
CA SER A 155 -0.94 2.44 -14.73
C SER A 155 -0.41 3.61 -13.88
N ILE A 156 0.38 3.33 -12.84
CA ILE A 156 1.00 4.35 -11.97
C ILE A 156 2.50 4.53 -12.22
N GLN A 157 3.14 3.60 -12.95
CA GLN A 157 4.58 3.60 -13.19
C GLN A 157 5.10 4.92 -13.78
N THR A 158 4.43 5.49 -14.78
CA THR A 158 4.86 6.77 -15.39
C THR A 158 4.88 7.91 -14.38
N LEU A 159 3.93 7.92 -13.43
CA LEU A 159 3.91 8.91 -12.36
C LEU A 159 5.02 8.64 -11.34
N GLY A 160 5.19 7.38 -10.93
CA GLY A 160 6.28 6.96 -10.04
C GLY A 160 7.67 7.37 -10.57
N ASP A 161 7.95 7.06 -11.84
CA ASP A 161 9.22 7.39 -12.50
C ASP A 161 9.46 8.90 -12.57
N LYS A 162 8.40 9.69 -12.74
CA LYS A 162 8.48 11.16 -12.68
C LYS A 162 8.82 11.64 -11.27
N LEU A 163 8.25 11.03 -10.23
CA LEU A 163 8.45 11.42 -8.84
C LEU A 163 9.85 11.05 -8.33
N ILE A 164 10.36 9.86 -8.66
CA ILE A 164 11.73 9.43 -8.30
C ILE A 164 12.79 10.39 -8.84
N LYS A 165 12.61 10.94 -10.05
CA LYS A 165 13.51 11.94 -10.64
C LYS A 165 13.63 13.25 -9.85
N ARG A 166 12.80 13.46 -8.81
CA ARG A 166 12.94 14.60 -7.88
C ARG A 166 14.01 14.37 -6.82
N LEU A 167 14.44 13.12 -6.65
CA LEU A 167 15.43 12.71 -5.65
C LEU A 167 16.87 12.74 -6.18
N SER A 168 17.04 12.98 -7.48
CA SER A 168 18.33 13.08 -8.18
C SER A 168 18.83 14.51 -8.31
#